data_AF-A0A953AU69-F1
#
_entry.id   AF-A0A953AU69-F1
#
_cell.length_a   1.000
_cell.length_b   1.000
_cell.length_c   1.000
_cell.angle_alpha   90.00
_cell.angle_beta   90.00
_cell.angle_gamma   90.00
#
_symmetry.space_group_name_H-M   'P 1'
#
loop_
_entity.id
_entity.type
_entity.pdbx_description
1 polymer ?
#
loop_
_entity_poly.entity_id
_entity_poly.type
_entity_poly.pdbx_seq_one_letter_code
_entity_poly.pdbx_strand_id
1 'polypeptide(L)'
;MAVPQRSDTLEDMPRAESPAHAAAPRKGLGFPYGLLVALGLYALACLGYVWKTYWTAPDYLAAEHYREAWRILEPTKAGRTATRDQLEAAYRHLLEVARLKPEIRDVHDQLESLNWRFDEHGWKVPEDLRHAAEAVAMTWQKIQQANEPILVVGMRDRGWAPDQVLKGPATVAKWSPVGGLLIVALWAWWRFGAMRGAAEKNEDKLQQLEREMEDRARQRRRPGRSD
;
A
#
# COMPACT_ATOMS: atom_id res chain seq x y z
N MET A 1 96.79 -43.03 6.45
CA MET A 1 96.28 -42.39 5.23
C MET A 1 94.78 -42.19 5.43
N ALA A 2 94.37 -40.96 5.75
CA ALA A 2 92.99 -40.62 6.09
C ALA A 2 92.40 -39.77 4.96
N VAL A 3 91.27 -40.21 4.44
CA VAL A 3 90.49 -39.51 3.40
C VAL A 3 89.61 -38.47 4.10
N PRO A 4 89.70 -37.17 3.76
CA PRO A 4 88.74 -36.20 4.27
C PRO A 4 87.44 -36.28 3.46
N GLN A 5 86.32 -36.56 4.14
CA GLN A 5 84.99 -36.35 3.59
C GLN A 5 84.71 -34.84 3.52
N ARG A 6 84.45 -34.37 2.31
CA ARG A 6 83.99 -33.02 2.00
C ARG A 6 82.46 -33.06 2.01
N SER A 7 81.85 -32.66 3.11
CA SER A 7 80.41 -32.38 3.19
C SER A 7 80.15 -30.98 2.64
N ASP A 8 80.06 -30.89 1.31
CA ASP A 8 79.62 -29.68 0.63
C ASP A 8 78.13 -29.43 0.95
N THR A 9 77.95 -28.41 1.78
CA THR A 9 76.77 -27.54 1.93
C THR A 9 75.92 -27.37 0.66
N LEU A 10 74.79 -28.07 0.65
CA LEU A 10 73.60 -27.93 -0.19
C LEU A 10 72.47 -28.33 0.79
N GLU A 11 71.47 -27.55 1.17
CA GLU A 11 70.76 -26.44 0.56
C GLU A 11 70.16 -25.64 1.71
N ASP A 12 70.64 -24.42 1.94
CA ASP A 12 69.91 -23.43 2.73
C ASP A 12 69.22 -22.51 1.71
N MET A 13 68.23 -23.07 1.00
CA MET A 13 67.32 -22.24 0.21
C MET A 13 66.33 -21.62 1.19
N PRO A 14 66.16 -20.29 1.21
CA PRO A 14 65.08 -19.68 1.97
C PRO A 14 63.77 -20.24 1.40
N ARG A 15 63.14 -21.10 2.18
CA ARG A 15 61.81 -21.61 1.94
C ARG A 15 60.93 -20.39 1.77
N ALA A 16 60.56 -20.08 0.54
CA ALA A 16 59.62 -19.00 0.24
C ALA A 16 58.41 -19.25 1.12
N GLU A 17 58.24 -18.41 2.13
CA GLU A 17 57.04 -18.37 2.95
C GLU A 17 55.92 -18.11 1.95
N SER A 18 55.18 -19.17 1.59
CA SER A 18 53.91 -19.04 0.92
C SER A 18 53.16 -17.97 1.70
N PRO A 19 52.85 -16.81 1.12
CA PRO A 19 52.12 -15.78 1.84
C PRO A 19 50.84 -16.47 2.28
N ALA A 20 50.74 -16.68 3.60
CA ALA A 20 49.56 -17.22 4.23
C ALA A 20 48.41 -16.47 3.58
N HIS A 21 47.55 -17.20 2.86
CA HIS A 21 46.35 -16.66 2.28
C HIS A 21 45.53 -16.14 3.45
N ALA A 22 45.80 -14.89 3.84
CA ALA A 22 45.05 -14.14 4.81
C ALA A 22 43.65 -14.09 4.20
N ALA A 23 42.80 -15.00 4.67
CA ALA A 23 41.43 -15.09 4.25
C ALA A 23 40.86 -13.68 4.44
N ALA A 24 40.68 -12.96 3.32
CA ALA A 24 40.19 -11.61 3.34
C ALA A 24 38.94 -11.60 4.23
N PRO A 25 38.82 -10.68 5.20
CA PRO A 25 37.67 -10.67 6.09
C PRO A 25 36.44 -10.63 5.19
N ARG A 26 35.63 -11.71 5.25
CA ARG A 26 34.36 -11.78 4.54
C ARG A 26 33.58 -10.56 5.01
N LYS A 27 33.57 -9.49 4.20
CA LYS A 27 32.69 -8.33 4.41
C LYS A 27 31.29 -8.91 4.37
N GLY A 28 30.76 -9.26 5.55
CA GLY A 28 29.37 -9.63 5.71
C GLY A 28 28.58 -8.54 5.00
N LEU A 29 27.64 -8.93 4.13
CA LEU A 29 26.75 -7.97 3.51
C LEU A 29 26.08 -7.21 4.66
N GLY A 30 26.58 -6.01 4.95
CA GLY A 30 26.00 -5.11 5.93
C GLY A 30 24.63 -4.77 5.41
N PHE A 31 23.63 -5.52 5.86
CA PHE A 31 22.24 -5.20 5.56
C PHE A 31 22.01 -3.78 6.10
N PRO A 32 21.52 -2.84 5.28
CA PRO A 32 21.22 -1.49 5.77
C PRO A 32 19.97 -1.59 6.65
N TYR A 33 20.16 -1.95 7.92
CA TYR A 33 19.09 -2.06 8.91
C TYR A 33 18.26 -0.77 8.97
N GLY A 34 18.89 0.39 8.79
CA GLY A 34 18.19 1.68 8.72
C GLY A 34 17.18 1.77 7.56
N LEU A 35 17.49 1.19 6.39
CA LEU A 35 16.55 1.17 5.26
C LEU A 35 15.37 0.25 5.56
N LEU A 36 15.61 -0.94 6.11
CA LEU A 36 14.52 -1.86 6.48
C LEU A 36 13.60 -1.25 7.55
N VAL A 37 14.17 -0.57 8.55
CA VAL A 37 13.40 0.12 9.59
C VAL A 37 12.57 1.25 8.97
N ALA A 38 13.16 2.09 8.11
CA ALA A 38 12.44 3.16 7.43
C ALA A 38 11.29 2.63 6.56
N LEU A 39 11.52 1.53 5.86
CA LEU A 39 10.54 0.90 4.97
C LEU A 39 9.42 0.22 5.77
N GLY A 40 9.74 -0.39 6.91
CA GLY A 40 8.76 -0.91 7.86
C GLY A 40 7.88 0.18 8.47
N LEU A 41 8.48 1.30 8.90
CA LEU A 41 7.75 2.46 9.41
C LEU A 41 6.83 3.07 8.33
N TYR A 42 7.31 3.19 7.10
CA TYR A 42 6.51 3.68 5.99
C TYR A 42 5.32 2.75 5.69
N ALA A 43 5.54 1.43 5.66
CA ALA A 43 4.46 0.46 5.45
C ALA A 43 3.41 0.54 6.57
N LEU A 44 3.82 0.65 7.82
CA LEU A 44 2.91 0.85 8.96
C LEU A 44 2.15 2.17 8.87
N ALA A 45 2.82 3.26 8.46
CA ALA A 45 2.18 4.56 8.27
C ALA A 45 1.13 4.52 7.14
N CYS A 46 1.43 3.89 6.01
CA CYS A 46 0.48 3.68 4.92
C CYS A 46 -0.72 2.84 5.38
N LEU A 47 -0.48 1.76 6.13
CA LEU A 47 -1.55 0.89 6.62
C LEU A 47 -2.43 1.62 7.63
N GLY A 48 -1.83 2.39 8.55
CA GLY A 48 -2.55 3.25 9.49
C GLY A 48 -3.35 4.36 8.79
N TYR A 49 -2.79 4.97 7.74
CA TYR A 49 -3.48 5.97 6.92
C TYR A 49 -4.69 5.37 6.21
N VAL A 50 -4.51 4.27 5.47
CA VAL A 50 -5.60 3.57 4.75
C VAL A 50 -6.69 3.14 5.72
N TRP A 51 -6.30 2.56 6.86
CA TRP A 51 -7.24 2.18 7.91
C TRP A 51 -8.04 3.39 8.39
N LYS A 52 -7.38 4.47 8.78
CA LYS A 52 -8.05 5.70 9.23
C LYS A 52 -8.99 6.25 8.16
N THR A 53 -8.53 6.39 6.93
CA THR A 53 -9.35 6.94 5.83
C THR A 53 -10.56 6.08 5.53
N TYR A 54 -10.46 4.76 5.69
CA TYR A 54 -11.55 3.83 5.42
C TYR A 54 -12.71 4.02 6.41
N TRP A 55 -12.43 4.06 7.71
CA TRP A 55 -13.48 4.24 8.73
C TRP A 55 -14.07 5.65 8.74
N THR A 56 -13.36 6.64 8.20
CA THR A 56 -13.87 8.01 8.04
C THR A 56 -14.49 8.25 6.67
N ALA A 57 -14.54 7.24 5.78
CA ALA A 57 -15.10 7.41 4.46
C ALA A 57 -16.62 7.67 4.56
N PRO A 58 -17.18 8.61 3.78
CA PRO A 58 -18.60 8.91 3.82
C PRO A 58 -19.45 7.67 3.48
N ASP A 59 -18.96 6.79 2.62
CA ASP A 59 -19.59 5.53 2.24
C ASP A 59 -19.77 4.59 3.45
N TYR A 60 -18.75 4.49 4.30
CA TYR A 60 -18.79 3.64 5.49
C TYR A 60 -19.78 4.21 6.52
N LEU A 61 -19.70 5.52 6.79
CA LEU A 61 -20.61 6.20 7.71
C LEU A 61 -22.07 6.14 7.24
N ALA A 62 -22.31 6.32 5.93
CA ALA A 62 -23.64 6.17 5.34
C ALA A 62 -24.15 4.73 5.49
N ALA A 63 -23.31 3.73 5.27
CA ALA A 63 -23.71 2.33 5.42
C ALA A 63 -24.03 1.99 6.89
N GLU A 64 -23.30 2.56 7.85
CA GLU A 64 -23.55 2.38 9.27
C GLU A 64 -24.92 2.95 9.68
N HIS A 65 -25.22 4.19 9.31
CA HIS A 65 -26.53 4.79 9.57
C HIS A 65 -27.67 4.06 8.85
N TYR A 66 -27.44 3.59 7.62
CA TYR A 66 -28.43 2.80 6.90
C TYR A 66 -28.76 1.49 7.64
N ARG A 67 -27.73 0.79 8.15
CA ARG A 67 -27.91 -0.41 8.95
C ARG A 67 -28.64 -0.12 10.26
N GLU A 68 -28.34 1.00 10.91
CA GLU A 68 -29.03 1.41 12.15
C GLU A 68 -30.51 1.70 11.91
N ALA A 69 -30.85 2.42 10.82
CA ALA A 69 -32.22 2.66 10.41
C ALA A 69 -32.97 1.32 10.18
N TRP A 70 -32.36 0.40 9.43
CA TRP A 70 -32.95 -0.91 9.17
C TRP A 70 -33.13 -1.76 10.43
N ARG A 71 -32.18 -1.72 11.37
CA ARG A 71 -32.32 -2.42 12.65
C ARG A 71 -33.54 -1.95 13.45
N ILE A 72 -33.96 -0.69 13.27
CA ILE A 72 -35.15 -0.13 13.91
C ILE A 72 -36.43 -0.50 13.12
N LEU A 73 -36.37 -0.49 11.79
CA LEU A 73 -37.53 -0.69 10.91
C LEU A 73 -37.87 -2.16 10.65
N GLU A 74 -36.89 -3.06 10.64
CA GLU A 74 -37.06 -4.48 10.35
C GLU A 74 -37.98 -5.19 11.36
N PRO A 75 -37.82 -5.01 12.69
CA PRO A 75 -38.72 -5.62 13.67
C PRO A 75 -40.15 -5.08 13.62
N THR A 76 -40.33 -3.88 13.05
CA THR A 76 -41.60 -3.13 13.09
C THR A 76 -42.40 -3.21 11.78
N LYS A 77 -42.08 -4.20 10.93
CA LYS A 77 -42.68 -4.38 9.60
C LYS A 77 -42.58 -3.11 8.74
N ALA A 78 -41.36 -2.58 8.61
CA ALA A 78 -41.07 -1.33 7.91
C ALA A 78 -41.82 -0.12 8.49
N GLY A 79 -41.85 -0.01 9.83
CA GLY A 79 -42.43 1.13 10.54
C GLY A 79 -43.94 1.07 10.81
N ARG A 80 -44.65 0.01 10.40
CA ARG A 80 -46.09 -0.12 10.64
C ARG A 80 -46.46 -0.25 12.11
N THR A 81 -45.62 -0.90 12.91
CA THR A 81 -45.85 -1.08 14.35
C THR A 81 -44.79 -0.37 15.19
N ALA A 82 -44.04 0.56 14.58
CA ALA A 82 -43.01 1.32 15.27
C ALA A 82 -43.63 2.37 16.20
N THR A 83 -42.97 2.64 17.32
CA THR A 83 -43.31 3.80 18.14
C THR A 83 -42.89 5.09 17.43
N ARG A 84 -43.44 6.22 17.86
CA ARG A 84 -43.05 7.54 17.33
C ARG A 84 -41.54 7.76 17.40
N ASP A 85 -40.94 7.49 18.56
CA ASP A 85 -39.49 7.66 18.77
C ASP A 85 -38.66 6.76 17.85
N GLN A 86 -39.14 5.54 17.56
CA GLN A 86 -38.48 4.64 16.61
C GLN A 86 -38.55 5.15 15.18
N LEU A 87 -39.70 5.66 14.74
CA LEU A 87 -39.84 6.27 13.42
C LEU A 87 -38.95 7.51 13.29
N GLU A 88 -38.93 8.39 14.31
CA GLU A 88 -38.09 9.59 14.32
C GLU A 88 -36.59 9.24 14.29
N ALA A 89 -36.17 8.23 15.05
CA ALA A 89 -34.79 7.75 15.03
C ALA A 89 -34.40 7.16 13.68
N ALA A 90 -35.24 6.29 13.10
CA ALA A 90 -35.01 5.72 11.77
C ALA A 90 -34.95 6.81 10.69
N TYR A 91 -35.84 7.80 10.77
CA TYR A 91 -35.88 8.95 9.87
C TYR A 91 -34.60 9.76 9.95
N ARG A 92 -34.11 10.05 11.17
CA ARG A 92 -32.84 10.77 11.37
C ARG A 92 -31.67 10.01 10.77
N HIS A 93 -31.59 8.69 10.97
CA HIS A 93 -30.53 7.89 10.36
C HIS A 93 -30.60 7.93 8.83
N LEU A 94 -31.77 7.77 8.22
CA LEU A 94 -31.91 7.86 6.76
C LEU A 94 -31.61 9.25 6.20
N LEU A 95 -31.92 10.32 6.93
CA LEU A 95 -31.52 11.68 6.54
C LEU A 95 -29.99 11.85 6.54
N GLU A 96 -29.28 11.27 7.52
CA GLU A 96 -27.81 11.27 7.52
C GLU A 96 -27.24 10.48 6.33
N VAL A 97 -27.86 9.34 5.99
CA VAL A 97 -27.49 8.60 4.77
C VAL A 97 -27.68 9.48 3.54
N ALA A 98 -28.83 10.13 3.39
CA ALA A 98 -29.13 10.98 2.25
C ALA A 98 -28.26 12.25 2.21
N ARG A 99 -27.79 12.74 3.36
CA ARG A 99 -26.81 13.84 3.44
C ARG A 99 -25.43 13.41 2.95
N LEU A 100 -24.98 12.21 3.33
CA LEU A 100 -23.67 11.68 2.95
C LEU A 100 -23.66 11.15 1.50
N LYS A 101 -24.80 10.63 1.04
CA LYS A 101 -24.99 9.98 -0.26
C LYS A 101 -26.29 10.44 -0.92
N PRO A 102 -26.40 11.72 -1.28
CA PRO A 102 -27.61 12.27 -1.87
C PRO A 102 -27.96 11.63 -3.23
N GLU A 103 -26.99 11.03 -3.91
CA GLU A 103 -27.18 10.38 -5.21
C GLU A 103 -28.00 9.08 -5.19
N ILE A 104 -28.26 8.50 -4.00
CA ILE A 104 -28.89 7.19 -3.87
C ILE A 104 -30.41 7.34 -3.81
N ARG A 105 -31.07 7.00 -4.92
CA ARG A 105 -32.53 7.07 -5.05
C ARG A 105 -33.28 6.29 -3.96
N ASP A 106 -32.86 5.06 -3.69
CA ASP A 106 -33.55 4.16 -2.75
C ASP A 106 -33.70 4.77 -1.35
N VAL A 107 -32.76 5.61 -0.93
CA VAL A 107 -32.80 6.30 0.38
C VAL A 107 -33.89 7.36 0.40
N HIS A 108 -34.08 8.11 -0.69
CA HIS A 108 -35.15 9.10 -0.82
C HIS A 108 -36.52 8.42 -0.89
N ASP A 109 -36.65 7.32 -1.64
CA ASP A 109 -37.88 6.53 -1.72
C ASP A 109 -38.24 5.95 -0.32
N GLN A 110 -37.24 5.56 0.48
CA GLN A 110 -37.45 5.13 1.88
C GLN A 110 -37.85 6.27 2.81
N LEU A 111 -37.27 7.47 2.67
CA LEU A 111 -37.67 8.65 3.43
C LEU A 111 -39.12 9.04 3.13
N GLU A 112 -39.53 8.99 1.87
CA GLU A 112 -40.91 9.21 1.47
C GLU A 112 -41.83 8.14 2.10
N SER A 113 -41.45 6.86 2.03
CA SER A 113 -42.19 5.79 2.71
C SER A 113 -42.34 6.05 4.20
N LEU A 114 -41.36 6.63 4.89
CA LEU A 114 -41.49 6.96 6.31
C LEU A 114 -42.42 8.15 6.55
N ASN A 115 -42.42 9.17 5.68
CA ASN A 115 -43.40 10.26 5.75
C ASN A 115 -44.82 9.70 5.69
N TRP A 116 -45.09 8.77 4.76
CA TRP A 116 -46.36 8.06 4.68
C TRP A 116 -46.69 7.31 5.97
N ARG A 117 -45.70 6.72 6.67
CA ARG A 117 -45.92 6.08 7.98
C ARG A 117 -46.29 7.08 9.07
N PHE A 118 -45.66 8.26 9.12
CA PHE A 118 -46.05 9.30 10.06
C PHE A 118 -47.50 9.73 9.83
N ASP A 119 -47.91 9.90 8.58
CA ASP A 119 -49.28 10.27 8.22
C ASP A 119 -50.29 9.16 8.56
N GLU A 120 -49.96 7.88 8.29
CA GLU A 120 -50.80 6.72 8.66
C GLU A 120 -51.06 6.66 10.18
N HIS A 121 -50.07 7.00 11.00
CA HIS A 121 -50.20 7.04 12.47
C HIS A 121 -50.81 8.36 12.98
N GLY A 122 -51.09 9.33 12.09
CA GLY A 122 -51.58 10.66 12.45
C GLY A 122 -50.57 11.51 13.23
N TRP A 123 -49.28 11.20 13.10
CA TRP A 123 -48.20 11.93 13.77
C TRP A 123 -47.61 12.99 12.85
N LYS A 124 -47.39 14.18 13.38
CA LYS A 124 -46.66 15.21 12.66
C LYS A 124 -45.17 14.93 12.74
N VAL A 125 -44.49 14.98 11.60
CA VAL A 125 -43.02 14.95 11.54
C VAL A 125 -42.47 16.16 12.33
N PRO A 126 -41.51 15.96 13.24
CA PRO A 126 -40.84 17.05 13.93
C PRO A 126 -40.29 18.11 12.96
N GLU A 127 -40.42 19.38 13.33
CA GLU A 127 -40.04 20.51 12.47
C GLU A 127 -38.56 20.46 12.06
N ASP A 128 -37.67 20.08 12.99
CA ASP A 128 -36.25 19.91 12.73
C ASP A 128 -35.97 18.85 11.64
N LEU A 129 -36.68 17.73 11.69
CA LEU A 129 -36.54 16.64 10.71
C LEU A 129 -37.11 17.05 9.36
N ARG A 130 -38.21 17.81 9.35
CA ARG A 130 -38.80 18.35 8.12
C ARG A 130 -37.83 19.29 7.42
N HIS A 131 -37.21 20.23 8.14
CA HIS A 131 -36.21 21.13 7.56
C HIS A 131 -34.97 20.40 7.02
N ALA A 132 -34.51 19.37 7.75
CA ALA A 132 -33.42 18.53 7.26
C ALA A 132 -33.80 17.77 5.98
N ALA A 133 -35.03 17.24 5.90
CA ALA A 133 -35.55 16.57 4.71
C ALA A 133 -35.66 17.52 3.51
N GLU A 134 -36.12 18.76 3.72
CA GLU A 134 -36.15 19.81 2.70
C GLU A 134 -34.75 20.13 2.16
N ALA A 135 -33.75 20.26 3.04
CA ALA A 135 -32.37 20.53 2.64
C ALA A 135 -31.78 19.39 1.79
N VAL A 136 -32.05 18.14 2.17
CA VAL A 136 -31.65 16.95 1.43
C VAL A 136 -32.37 16.88 0.07
N ALA A 137 -33.68 17.12 0.03
CA ALA A 137 -34.47 17.11 -1.20
C ALA A 137 -33.99 18.17 -2.21
N MET A 138 -33.66 19.38 -1.73
CA MET A 138 -33.07 20.43 -2.57
C MET A 138 -31.72 20.01 -3.16
N THR A 139 -30.91 19.28 -2.39
CA THR A 139 -29.61 18.76 -2.86
C THR A 139 -29.81 17.68 -3.93
N TRP A 140 -30.74 16.75 -3.69
CA TRP A 140 -31.12 15.72 -4.66
C TRP A 140 -31.63 16.32 -5.97
N GLN A 141 -32.51 17.32 -5.89
CA GLN A 141 -33.04 18.00 -7.08
C GLN A 141 -31.92 18.66 -7.90
N LYS A 142 -30.96 19.31 -7.25
CA LYS A 142 -29.78 19.88 -7.94
C LYS A 142 -28.96 18.82 -8.65
N ILE A 143 -28.75 17.66 -8.03
CA ILE A 143 -28.02 16.52 -8.63
C ILE A 143 -28.79 15.97 -9.83
N GLN A 144 -30.11 15.83 -9.74
CA GLN A 144 -30.95 15.38 -10.85
C GLN A 144 -30.92 16.36 -12.03
N GLN A 145 -30.97 17.66 -11.75
CA GLN A 145 -30.84 18.71 -12.79
C GLN A 145 -29.44 18.71 -13.42
N ALA A 146 -28.38 18.51 -12.64
CA ALA A 146 -27.02 18.44 -13.17
C ALA A 146 -26.77 17.18 -14.03
N ASN A 147 -27.48 16.09 -13.73
CA ASN A 147 -27.40 14.82 -14.44
C ASN A 147 -28.41 14.72 -15.60
N GLU A 148 -28.76 15.84 -16.24
CA GLU A 148 -29.57 15.86 -17.48
C GLU A 148 -29.10 14.78 -18.47
N PRO A 149 -30.03 14.13 -19.20
CA PRO A 149 -29.85 12.78 -19.72
C PRO A 149 -28.94 12.78 -20.95
N ILE A 150 -27.63 12.86 -20.74
CA ILE A 150 -26.71 12.18 -21.63
C ILE A 150 -27.03 10.70 -21.43
N LEU A 151 -27.57 10.05 -22.46
CA LEU A 151 -27.94 8.64 -22.52
C LEU A 151 -26.80 7.72 -22.03
N VAL A 152 -26.62 7.60 -20.71
CA VAL A 152 -25.74 6.63 -20.08
C VAL A 152 -26.64 5.66 -19.32
N VAL A 153 -27.35 4.86 -20.11
CA VAL A 153 -28.01 3.63 -19.65
C VAL A 153 -26.89 2.66 -19.28
N GLY A 154 -26.33 2.80 -18.07
CA GLY A 154 -25.24 1.91 -17.64
C GLY A 154 -24.55 2.26 -16.32
N MET A 155 -24.59 3.52 -15.87
CA MET A 155 -24.02 3.88 -14.55
C MET A 155 -25.06 4.07 -13.45
N ARG A 156 -26.36 4.08 -13.80
CA ARG A 156 -27.45 4.50 -12.91
C ARG A 156 -27.81 3.46 -11.82
N ASP A 157 -27.44 2.19 -12.02
CA ASP A 157 -27.80 1.08 -11.11
C ASP A 157 -26.58 0.28 -10.64
N ARG A 158 -25.44 0.94 -10.37
CA ARG A 158 -24.47 0.33 -9.44
C ARG A 158 -25.10 0.40 -8.06
N GLY A 159 -25.98 -0.56 -7.78
CA GLY A 159 -26.67 -0.72 -6.51
C GLY A 159 -25.66 -0.54 -5.39
N TRP A 160 -25.84 0.54 -4.63
CA TRP A 160 -25.05 0.74 -3.43
C TRP A 160 -25.39 -0.42 -2.49
N ALA A 161 -24.37 -1.19 -2.11
CA ALA A 161 -24.53 -2.37 -1.28
C ALA A 161 -23.90 -2.09 0.09
N PRO A 162 -24.68 -1.56 1.06
CA PRO A 162 -24.20 -1.22 2.40
C PRO A 162 -23.45 -2.39 3.06
N ASP A 163 -23.96 -3.60 2.89
CA ASP A 163 -23.35 -4.82 3.44
C ASP A 163 -21.98 -5.14 2.85
N GLN A 164 -21.69 -4.73 1.61
CA GLN A 164 -20.36 -4.89 1.03
C GLN A 164 -19.39 -3.83 1.55
N VAL A 165 -19.87 -2.60 1.76
CA VAL A 165 -19.09 -1.52 2.35
C VAL A 165 -18.77 -1.83 3.82
N LEU A 166 -19.68 -2.43 4.57
CA LEU A 166 -19.47 -2.77 5.98
C LEU A 166 -18.58 -4.00 6.21
N LYS A 167 -18.35 -4.85 5.19
CA LYS A 167 -17.44 -6.01 5.27
C LYS A 167 -15.97 -5.64 5.47
N GLY A 168 -15.64 -4.35 5.45
CA GLY A 168 -14.34 -3.86 5.89
C GLY A 168 -13.24 -3.97 4.83
N PRO A 169 -12.04 -3.44 5.14
CA PRO A 169 -10.88 -3.49 4.26
C PRO A 169 -10.24 -4.88 4.20
N ALA A 170 -10.89 -5.94 4.72
CA ALA A 170 -10.39 -7.31 4.67
C ALA A 170 -10.10 -7.75 3.22
N THR A 171 -10.85 -7.22 2.24
CA THR A 171 -10.57 -7.44 0.81
C THR A 171 -9.29 -6.74 0.35
N VAL A 172 -8.98 -5.55 0.86
CA VAL A 172 -7.73 -4.82 0.58
C VAL A 172 -6.54 -5.47 1.30
N ALA A 173 -6.76 -5.97 2.52
CA ALA A 173 -5.78 -6.75 3.27
C ALA A 173 -5.37 -8.04 2.55
N LYS A 174 -6.27 -8.66 1.77
CA LYS A 174 -5.91 -9.81 0.90
C LYS A 174 -4.87 -9.46 -0.17
N TRP A 175 -4.82 -8.22 -0.62
CA TRP A 175 -3.86 -7.75 -1.65
C TRP A 175 -2.62 -7.08 -1.07
N SER A 176 -2.63 -6.73 0.22
CA SER A 176 -1.46 -6.21 0.94
C SER A 176 -0.20 -7.09 0.81
N PRO A 177 -0.29 -8.44 0.89
CA PRO A 177 0.86 -9.32 0.64
C PRO A 177 1.43 -9.19 -0.77
N VAL A 178 0.59 -8.94 -1.78
CA VAL A 178 1.00 -8.79 -3.17
C VAL A 178 1.76 -7.47 -3.37
N GLY A 179 1.28 -6.39 -2.75
CA GLY A 179 2.00 -5.11 -2.70
C GLY A 179 3.34 -5.22 -1.97
N GLY A 180 3.37 -5.92 -0.84
CA GLY A 180 4.61 -6.20 -0.11
C GLY A 180 5.62 -7.01 -0.93
N LEU A 181 5.16 -8.05 -1.63
CA LEU A 181 6.00 -8.85 -2.54
C LEU A 181 6.58 -8.02 -3.68
N LEU A 182 5.80 -7.10 -4.27
CA LEU A 182 6.29 -6.19 -5.31
C LEU A 182 7.39 -5.26 -4.81
N ILE A 183 7.24 -4.72 -3.59
CA ILE A 183 8.27 -3.85 -2.99
C ILE A 183 9.54 -4.64 -2.70
N VAL A 184 9.42 -5.87 -2.17
CA VAL A 184 10.58 -6.76 -1.94
C VAL A 184 11.25 -7.14 -3.26
N ALA A 185 10.48 -7.43 -4.32
CA ALA A 185 11.01 -7.73 -5.65
C ALA A 185 11.73 -6.51 -6.26
N LEU A 186 11.17 -5.31 -6.14
CA LEU A 186 11.78 -4.07 -6.61
C LEU A 186 13.09 -3.78 -5.86
N TRP A 187 13.12 -4.00 -4.54
CA TRP A 187 14.32 -3.87 -3.72
C TRP A 187 15.40 -4.88 -4.11
N ALA A 188 15.02 -6.16 -4.28
CA ALA A 188 15.93 -7.20 -4.74
C ALA A 188 16.52 -6.84 -6.10
N TRP A 189 15.69 -6.37 -7.04
CA TRP A 189 16.13 -5.93 -8.36
C TRP A 189 17.17 -4.79 -8.29
N TRP A 190 16.92 -3.75 -7.47
CA TRP A 190 17.89 -2.68 -7.25
C TRP A 190 19.20 -3.18 -6.60
N ARG A 191 19.10 -4.05 -5.60
CA ARG A 191 20.27 -4.56 -4.87
C ARG A 191 21.16 -5.45 -5.74
N PHE A 192 20.55 -6.33 -6.53
CA PHE A 192 21.27 -7.23 -7.44
C PHE A 192 21.74 -6.50 -8.72
N GLY A 193 20.99 -5.51 -9.22
CA GLY A 193 21.44 -4.64 -10.30
C GLY A 193 22.70 -3.85 -9.94
N ALA A 194 22.77 -3.30 -8.73
CA ALA A 194 23.97 -2.62 -8.23
C ALA A 194 25.19 -3.55 -8.08
N MET A 195 24.99 -4.84 -7.77
CA MET A 195 26.08 -5.82 -7.72
C MET A 195 26.60 -6.19 -9.12
N ARG A 196 25.73 -6.24 -10.14
CA ARG A 196 26.17 -6.45 -11.53
C ARG A 196 27.05 -5.30 -12.04
N GLY A 197 26.63 -4.05 -11.83
CA GLY A 197 27.45 -2.89 -12.22
C GLY A 197 28.76 -2.73 -11.44
N ALA A 198 28.87 -3.31 -10.24
CA ALA A 198 30.12 -3.35 -9.48
C ALA A 198 31.08 -4.46 -9.95
N ALA A 199 30.53 -5.57 -10.47
CA ALA A 199 31.33 -6.63 -11.07
C ALA A 199 31.99 -6.16 -12.38
N GLU A 200 31.23 -5.48 -13.25
CA GLU A 200 31.74 -4.91 -14.50
C GLU A 200 32.89 -3.91 -14.23
N LYS A 201 32.73 -3.01 -13.26
CA LYS A 201 33.78 -2.05 -12.89
C LYS A 201 35.04 -2.69 -12.29
N ASN A 202 34.92 -3.87 -11.69
CA ASN A 202 36.08 -4.61 -11.19
C ASN A 202 36.81 -5.34 -12.31
N GLU A 203 36.09 -5.87 -13.31
CA GLU A 203 36.69 -6.42 -14.53
C GLU A 203 37.44 -5.35 -15.32
N ASP A 204 36.85 -4.16 -15.47
CA ASP A 204 37.52 -3.02 -16.13
C ASP A 204 38.81 -2.62 -15.42
N LYS A 205 38.82 -2.62 -14.08
CA LYS A 205 40.02 -2.32 -13.28
C LYS A 205 41.10 -3.40 -13.42
N LEU A 206 40.71 -4.67 -13.48
CA LEU A 206 41.65 -5.77 -13.69
C LEU A 206 42.30 -5.67 -15.08
N GLN A 207 41.52 -5.37 -16.11
CA GLN A 207 42.06 -5.15 -17.46
C GLN A 207 42.98 -3.92 -17.54
N GLN A 208 42.67 -2.84 -16.82
CA GLN A 208 43.55 -1.67 -16.73
C GLN A 208 44.88 -2.01 -16.03
N LEU A 209 44.82 -2.76 -14.93
CA LEU A 209 46.02 -3.23 -14.23
C LEU A 209 46.87 -4.17 -15.08
N GLU A 210 46.27 -5.06 -15.86
CA GLU A 210 46.99 -5.92 -16.82
C GLU A 210 47.71 -5.09 -17.88
N ARG A 211 47.05 -4.08 -18.47
CA ARG A 211 47.67 -3.19 -19.46
C ARG A 211 48.84 -2.39 -18.87
N GLU A 212 48.68 -1.85 -17.66
CA GLU A 212 49.78 -1.14 -16.99
C GLU A 212 50.98 -2.05 -16.67
N MET A 213 50.71 -3.31 -16.31
CA MET A 213 51.76 -4.30 -16.06
C MET A 213 52.49 -4.70 -17.34
N GLU A 214 51.77 -4.86 -18.46
CA GLU A 214 52.37 -5.10 -19.78
C GLU A 214 53.23 -3.93 -20.24
N ASP A 215 52.77 -2.69 -20.07
CA ASP A 215 53.52 -1.50 -20.45
C ASP A 215 54.80 -1.34 -19.62
N ARG A 216 54.73 -1.61 -18.31
CA ARG A 216 55.92 -1.66 -17.44
C ARG A 216 56.88 -2.78 -17.85
N ALA A 217 56.37 -3.94 -18.24
CA ALA A 217 57.20 -5.03 -18.75
C ALA A 217 57.88 -4.67 -20.09
N ARG A 218 57.18 -3.97 -20.98
CA ARG A 218 57.72 -3.45 -22.25
C ARG A 218 58.78 -2.38 -22.02
N GLN A 219 58.59 -1.47 -21.06
CA GLN A 219 59.60 -0.47 -20.67
C GLN A 219 60.87 -1.13 -20.12
N ARG A 220 60.74 -2.19 -19.31
CA ARG A 220 61.89 -2.98 -18.82
C ARG A 220 62.63 -3.75 -19.92
N ARG A 221 61.94 -4.09 -21.03
CA ARG A 221 62.52 -4.77 -22.19
C ARG A 221 63.13 -3.84 -23.23
N ARG A 222 63.01 -2.51 -23.09
CA ARG A 222 63.81 -1.57 -23.86
C ARG A 222 65.13 -1.34 -23.12
N PRO A 223 66.23 -2.04 -23.47
CA PRO A 223 67.54 -1.68 -22.93
C PRO A 223 67.82 -0.23 -23.34
N GLY A 224 68.28 0.56 -22.37
CA GLY A 224 68.66 1.95 -22.60
C GLY A 224 69.62 2.02 -23.78
N ARG A 225 69.19 2.67 -24.86
CA ARG A 225 70.10 3.24 -25.83
C ARG A 225 70.68 4.47 -25.14
N SER A 226 71.74 4.26 -24.38
CA SER A 226 72.61 5.33 -23.92
C SER A 226 73.31 5.87 -25.15
N ASP A 227 72.89 7.06 -25.60
CA ASP A 227 73.66 7.91 -26.49
C ASP A 227 74.94 8.40 -25.77
#